data_AF-A0A7Y3XQF0-F1
#
_entry.id   AF-A0A7Y3XQF0-F1
#
_cell.length_a   1.000
_cell.length_b   1.000
_cell.length_c   1.000
_cell.angle_alpha   90.00
_cell.angle_beta   90.00
_cell.angle_gamma   90.00
#
_symmetry.space_group_name_H-M   'P 1'
#
loop_
_entity.id
_entity.type
_entity.pdbx_description
1 polymer ?
#
loop_
_entity_poly.entity_id
_entity_poly.type
_entity_poly.pdbx_seq_one_letter_code
_entity_poly.pdbx_strand_id
1 'polypeptide(L)'
;MNVIERYIRQVAKFFLRDNYIITAAAGLGFCSALAVTNKMENSLTMNVGVIFVTCGSFCLVYPFRKLILASGTHHKITLLMIIISVFVAIFNLIAQAIVPRIAFSIQAYIDLITTNCIVLAVISEGLTYQFWDAQKKILKACMGYSIALIFLALMREPLGFGTILNFRVLPENFPVVVLMITPVGGFFALALWRLMLRPLFVKTGVVLQDKPQQVAAETTVEETPPVPQKPKLPKISRKFIITLAVGAVLIVSLLLNLKAFSPLQSQLRLLFPLFLSALFFDGIVLSKLLGICPLLNKSRQIDAAWKMGVAVVIVVTLSTSLNWLVYNKVLLTVSDYVAAISPVTLRLEKIFYLTVFIVTIATFVQILGVLLRRFAMDVYQQMGQFLELITVNCIVLASSTFTIPSGLSFWATTVSAFGFGLHWLMVCVWLAVLRRQKLFVASNSWDEDSLAILLLGIMAAIFTGIGMINIF
;
A
#
# COMPACT_ATOMS: atom_id res chain seq x y z
N MET A 1 46.00 -4.35 5.11
CA MET A 1 44.73 -4.66 4.41
C MET A 1 43.68 -4.96 5.46
N ASN A 2 42.91 -3.92 5.81
CA ASN A 2 42.73 -3.53 7.21
C ASN A 2 41.48 -4.17 7.84
N VAL A 3 41.52 -4.43 9.15
CA VAL A 3 40.36 -4.88 9.95
C VAL A 3 39.14 -3.98 9.71
N ILE A 4 39.38 -2.68 9.51
CA ILE A 4 38.39 -1.66 9.13
C ILE A 4 37.74 -1.99 7.78
N GLU A 5 38.51 -2.38 6.78
CA GLU A 5 37.99 -2.73 5.45
C GLU A 5 37.17 -4.03 5.48
N ARG A 6 37.55 -4.95 6.37
CA ARG A 6 36.77 -6.17 6.66
C ARG A 6 35.47 -5.83 7.38
N TYR A 7 35.50 -4.94 8.37
CA TYR A 7 34.32 -4.46 9.09
C TYR A 7 33.38 -3.67 8.17
N ILE A 8 33.91 -2.78 7.34
CA ILE A 8 33.16 -2.03 6.32
C ILE A 8 32.53 -3.00 5.32
N ARG A 9 33.26 -4.02 4.84
CA ARG A 9 32.68 -5.05 3.97
C ARG A 9 31.61 -5.88 4.67
N GLN A 10 31.79 -6.22 5.95
CA GLN A 10 30.79 -6.98 6.71
C GLN A 10 29.53 -6.16 6.96
N VAL A 11 29.69 -4.90 7.36
CA VAL A 11 28.60 -3.95 7.58
C VAL A 11 27.90 -3.65 6.25
N ALA A 12 28.63 -3.38 5.17
CA ALA A 12 28.04 -3.12 3.85
C ALA A 12 27.32 -4.34 3.29
N LYS A 13 27.91 -5.54 3.38
CA LYS A 13 27.29 -6.79 2.92
C LYS A 13 26.04 -7.14 3.73
N PHE A 14 26.06 -6.87 5.03
CA PHE A 14 24.91 -7.06 5.92
C PHE A 14 23.82 -6.02 5.65
N PHE A 15 24.18 -4.73 5.52
CA PHE A 15 23.26 -3.65 5.22
C PHE A 15 22.61 -3.81 3.84
N LEU A 16 23.32 -4.35 2.86
CA LEU A 16 22.79 -4.64 1.53
C LEU A 16 21.94 -5.94 1.50
N ARG A 17 22.22 -6.92 2.37
CA ARG A 17 21.49 -8.20 2.44
C ARG A 17 20.22 -8.13 3.30
N ASP A 18 20.24 -7.38 4.40
CA ASP A 18 19.14 -7.32 5.36
C ASP A 18 18.26 -6.07 5.19
N ASN A 19 18.53 -5.25 4.16
CA ASN A 19 17.65 -4.14 3.83
C ASN A 19 16.43 -4.66 3.04
N TYR A 20 15.29 -4.74 3.75
CA TYR A 20 14.03 -5.26 3.23
C TYR A 20 13.51 -4.59 1.94
N ILE A 21 13.95 -3.36 1.62
CA ILE A 21 13.67 -2.72 0.31
C ILE A 21 14.54 -3.35 -0.80
N ILE A 22 15.80 -3.58 -0.48
CA ILE A 22 16.86 -3.87 -1.43
C ILE A 22 16.94 -5.36 -1.78
N THR A 23 16.74 -6.27 -0.80
CA THR A 23 16.90 -7.73 -1.00
C THR A 23 15.81 -8.39 -1.86
N ALA A 24 15.00 -7.58 -2.52
CA ALA A 24 14.10 -7.89 -3.62
C ALA A 24 12.98 -8.93 -3.43
N ALA A 25 13.10 -9.91 -2.53
CA ALA A 25 12.12 -10.97 -2.34
C ALA A 25 10.89 -10.54 -1.50
N ALA A 26 11.04 -9.56 -0.59
CA ALA A 26 9.98 -9.24 0.38
C ALA A 26 9.01 -8.15 -0.07
N GLY A 27 9.45 -7.19 -0.91
CA GLY A 27 8.61 -6.10 -1.42
C GLY A 27 7.94 -5.23 -0.35
N LEU A 28 8.58 -5.10 0.82
CA LEU A 28 8.02 -4.39 1.98
C LEU A 28 8.35 -2.89 1.91
N GLY A 29 7.37 -2.04 2.25
CA GLY A 29 7.58 -0.59 2.43
C GLY A 29 7.66 0.24 1.15
N PHE A 30 7.32 -0.31 -0.03
CA PHE A 30 7.34 0.46 -1.28
C PHE A 30 6.36 1.63 -1.29
N CYS A 31 5.18 1.47 -0.70
CA CYS A 31 4.15 2.52 -0.68
C CYS A 31 4.68 3.81 -0.06
N SER A 32 5.26 3.70 1.14
CA SER A 32 5.84 4.83 1.87
C SER A 32 7.15 5.32 1.25
N ALA A 33 7.96 4.42 0.68
CA ALA A 33 9.20 4.81 0.01
C ALA A 33 8.95 5.68 -1.23
N LEU A 34 7.95 5.33 -2.04
CA LEU A 34 7.62 6.07 -3.25
C LEU A 34 6.92 7.40 -2.93
N ALA A 35 6.05 7.42 -1.92
CA ALA A 35 5.23 8.58 -1.61
C ALA A 35 6.01 9.76 -1.00
N VAL A 36 6.99 9.48 -0.14
CA VAL A 36 7.65 10.51 0.69
C VAL A 36 8.98 11.00 0.09
N THR A 37 9.49 10.33 -0.95
CA THR A 37 10.80 10.66 -1.58
C THR A 37 10.76 11.81 -2.58
N ASN A 38 9.67 12.59 -2.62
CA ASN A 38 9.61 13.78 -3.46
C ASN A 38 10.60 14.86 -2.97
N LYS A 39 10.74 15.00 -1.65
CA LYS A 39 11.68 15.91 -0.98
C LYS A 39 12.45 15.18 0.12
N MET A 40 13.73 15.48 0.26
CA MET A 40 14.61 14.91 1.28
C MET A 40 14.15 15.27 2.70
N GLU A 41 13.65 16.50 2.90
CA GLU A 41 13.09 16.96 4.17
C GLU A 41 11.94 16.05 4.65
N ASN A 42 10.99 15.74 3.77
CA ASN A 42 9.88 14.83 4.06
C ASN A 42 10.38 13.42 4.41
N SER A 43 11.35 12.92 3.63
CA SER A 43 11.92 11.57 3.84
C SER A 43 12.64 11.47 5.18
N LEU A 44 13.31 12.54 5.61
CA LEU A 44 13.98 12.59 6.90
C LEU A 44 12.98 12.56 8.07
N THR A 45 11.90 13.35 7.99
CA THR A 45 10.82 13.34 8.99
C THR A 45 10.18 11.94 9.11
N MET A 46 9.92 11.29 7.97
CA MET A 46 9.39 9.92 7.95
C MET A 46 10.37 8.91 8.55
N ASN A 47 11.67 9.03 8.29
CA ASN A 47 12.68 8.14 8.86
C ASN A 47 12.76 8.23 10.38
N VAL A 48 12.78 9.46 10.92
CA VAL A 48 12.74 9.69 12.36
C VAL A 48 11.47 9.11 12.96
N GLY A 49 10.32 9.32 12.31
CA GLY A 49 9.04 8.74 12.72
C GLY A 49 9.03 7.22 12.75
N VAL A 50 9.51 6.57 11.68
CA VAL A 50 9.59 5.10 11.61
C VAL A 50 10.50 4.54 12.71
N ILE A 51 11.68 5.11 12.93
CA ILE A 51 12.59 4.65 14.00
C ILE A 51 11.93 4.82 15.38
N PHE A 52 11.39 6.00 15.66
CA PHE A 52 10.74 6.30 16.93
C PHE A 52 9.55 5.37 17.20
N VAL A 53 8.63 5.25 16.23
CA VAL A 53 7.43 4.42 16.35
C VAL A 53 7.79 2.95 16.49
N THR A 54 8.74 2.44 15.70
CA THR A 54 9.09 1.00 15.72
C THR A 54 9.79 0.62 17.02
N CYS A 55 10.79 1.40 17.44
CA CYS A 55 11.49 1.14 18.71
C CYS A 55 10.58 1.37 19.92
N GLY A 56 9.77 2.45 19.93
CA GLY A 56 8.85 2.78 21.01
C GLY A 56 7.74 1.75 21.17
N SER A 57 7.08 1.35 20.07
CA SER A 57 6.03 0.34 20.11
C SER A 57 6.56 -1.04 20.52
N PHE A 58 7.78 -1.42 20.12
CA PHE A 58 8.37 -2.69 20.54
C PHE A 58 8.56 -2.80 22.05
N CYS A 59 8.90 -1.70 22.74
CA CYS A 59 9.01 -1.67 24.20
C CYS A 59 7.69 -2.04 24.88
N LEU A 60 6.55 -1.61 24.32
CA LEU A 60 5.22 -1.94 24.84
C LEU A 60 4.79 -3.35 24.43
N VAL A 61 5.10 -3.77 23.20
CA VAL A 61 4.71 -5.07 22.65
C VAL A 61 5.45 -6.24 23.34
N TYR A 62 6.73 -6.07 23.68
CA TYR A 62 7.57 -7.14 24.24
C TYR A 62 7.03 -7.83 25.51
N PRO A 63 6.53 -7.14 26.55
CA PRO A 63 5.96 -7.82 27.73
C PRO A 63 4.75 -8.70 27.37
N PHE A 64 3.97 -8.31 26.37
CA PHE A 64 2.81 -9.08 25.90
C PHE A 64 3.16 -10.19 24.90
N ARG A 65 4.45 -10.42 24.60
CA ARG A 65 4.87 -11.39 23.56
C ARG A 65 4.25 -12.78 23.70
N LYS A 66 4.09 -13.28 24.93
CA LYS A 66 3.50 -14.61 25.18
C LYS A 66 2.03 -14.65 24.75
N LEU A 67 1.27 -13.61 25.08
CA LEU A 67 -0.14 -13.47 24.72
C LEU A 67 -0.30 -13.28 23.21
N ILE A 68 0.57 -12.47 22.60
CA ILE A 68 0.55 -12.17 21.17
C ILE A 68 0.88 -13.42 20.33
N LEU A 69 1.88 -14.19 20.75
CA LEU A 69 2.25 -15.44 20.08
C LEU A 69 1.20 -16.55 20.28
N ALA A 70 0.48 -16.53 21.41
CA ALA A 70 -0.61 -17.48 21.68
C ALA A 70 -1.89 -17.18 20.87
N SER A 71 -2.12 -15.94 20.44
CA SER A 71 -3.35 -15.48 19.74
C SER A 71 -3.51 -15.98 18.29
N GLY A 72 -2.57 -16.77 17.76
CA GLY A 72 -2.54 -17.18 16.36
C GLY A 72 -2.05 -16.08 15.41
N THR A 73 -1.75 -16.43 14.16
CA THR A 73 -1.17 -15.50 13.16
C THR A 73 -2.08 -14.32 12.82
N HIS A 74 -3.39 -14.55 12.85
CA HIS A 74 -4.40 -13.66 12.32
C HIS A 74 -4.66 -12.46 13.26
N HIS A 75 -4.91 -12.72 14.54
CA HIS A 75 -5.16 -11.68 15.54
C HIS A 75 -3.90 -10.90 15.92
N LYS A 76 -2.71 -11.52 15.77
CA LYS A 76 -1.42 -10.90 16.05
C LYS A 76 -1.26 -9.58 15.29
N ILE A 77 -1.56 -9.57 14.00
CA ILE A 77 -1.31 -8.42 13.12
C ILE A 77 -2.20 -7.23 13.53
N THR A 78 -3.49 -7.46 13.74
CA THR A 78 -4.44 -6.43 14.17
C THR A 78 -4.02 -5.80 15.50
N LEU A 79 -3.65 -6.62 16.49
CA LEU A 79 -3.21 -6.13 17.80
C LEU A 79 -1.94 -5.26 17.69
N LEU A 80 -0.98 -5.68 16.86
CA LEU A 80 0.23 -4.89 16.60
C LEU A 80 -0.11 -3.55 15.95
N MET A 81 -1.00 -3.53 14.95
CA MET A 81 -1.41 -2.28 14.30
C MET A 81 -2.08 -1.30 15.27
N ILE A 82 -2.93 -1.78 16.17
CA ILE A 82 -3.57 -0.94 17.19
C ILE A 82 -2.49 -0.29 18.07
N ILE A 83 -1.54 -1.07 18.60
CA ILE A 83 -0.45 -0.56 19.44
C ILE A 83 0.40 0.46 18.65
N ILE A 84 0.78 0.13 17.42
CA ILE A 84 1.57 1.02 16.55
C ILE A 84 0.82 2.33 16.29
N SER A 85 -0.50 2.29 16.09
CA SER A 85 -1.31 3.50 15.82
C SER A 85 -1.27 4.53 16.95
N VAL A 86 -1.20 4.07 18.21
CA VAL A 86 -1.06 4.96 19.37
C VAL A 86 0.29 5.69 19.32
N PHE A 87 1.38 4.98 19.01
CA PHE A 87 2.70 5.61 18.88
C PHE A 87 2.80 6.54 17.67
N VAL A 88 2.13 6.21 16.55
CA VAL A 88 2.06 7.11 15.39
C VAL A 88 1.30 8.39 15.73
N ALA A 89 0.19 8.30 16.48
CA ALA A 89 -0.53 9.47 16.93
C ALA A 89 0.35 10.37 17.83
N ILE A 90 1.10 9.78 18.76
CA ILE A 90 2.07 10.51 19.60
C ILE A 90 3.13 11.19 18.72
N PHE A 91 3.70 10.48 17.74
CA PHE A 91 4.67 11.06 16.82
C PHE A 91 4.07 12.19 15.98
N ASN A 92 2.83 12.06 15.51
CA ASN A 92 2.16 13.11 14.75
C ASN A 92 2.01 14.39 15.58
N LEU A 93 1.66 14.28 16.86
CA LEU A 93 1.60 15.43 17.78
C LEU A 93 2.97 16.08 17.97
N ILE A 94 4.02 15.27 18.17
CA ILE A 94 5.40 15.76 18.29
C ILE A 94 5.83 16.47 16.99
N ALA A 95 5.52 15.88 15.83
CA ALA A 95 5.87 16.45 14.53
C ALA A 95 5.16 17.80 14.29
N GLN A 96 3.89 17.92 14.67
CA GLN A 96 3.13 19.18 14.58
C GLN A 96 3.70 20.25 15.53
N ALA A 97 4.25 19.86 16.68
CA ALA A 97 4.88 20.78 17.62
C ALA A 97 6.27 21.24 17.18
N ILE A 98 7.10 20.36 16.61
CA ILE A 98 8.48 20.70 16.22
C ILE A 98 8.53 21.35 14.83
N VAL A 99 7.81 20.79 13.85
CA VAL A 99 7.84 21.27 12.46
C VAL A 99 6.44 21.28 11.83
N PRO A 100 5.59 22.26 12.19
CA PRO A 100 4.20 22.30 11.73
C PRO A 100 4.10 22.36 10.20
N ARG A 101 5.00 23.10 9.54
CA ARG A 101 5.00 23.26 8.07
C ARG A 101 5.14 21.92 7.33
N ILE A 102 6.02 21.04 7.80
CA ILE A 102 6.19 19.70 7.20
C ILE A 102 5.02 18.81 7.60
N ALA A 103 4.65 18.82 8.89
CA ALA A 103 3.62 17.95 9.43
C ALA A 103 2.29 18.11 8.68
N PHE A 104 1.86 19.33 8.37
CA PHE A 104 0.64 19.57 7.60
C PHE A 104 0.72 19.08 6.15
N SER A 105 1.91 19.10 5.53
CA SER A 105 2.10 18.68 4.13
C SER A 105 2.11 17.16 3.97
N ILE A 106 2.63 16.42 4.95
CA ILE A 106 2.74 14.96 4.91
C ILE A 106 1.89 14.25 5.97
N GLN A 107 0.89 14.92 6.56
CA GLN A 107 0.11 14.38 7.68
C GLN A 107 -0.48 12.99 7.34
N ALA A 108 -1.10 12.86 6.17
CA ALA A 108 -1.66 11.59 5.73
C ALA A 108 -0.61 10.49 5.55
N TYR A 109 0.63 10.83 5.21
CA TYR A 109 1.73 9.87 5.08
C TYR A 109 2.33 9.48 6.43
N ILE A 110 2.28 10.37 7.44
CA ILE A 110 2.63 10.06 8.83
C ILE A 110 1.68 9.00 9.38
N ASP A 111 0.37 9.16 9.16
CA ASP A 111 -0.63 8.16 9.57
C ASP A 111 -0.37 6.79 8.96
N LEU A 112 0.16 6.78 7.74
CA LEU A 112 0.52 5.58 7.00
C LEU A 112 1.72 4.83 7.56
N ILE A 113 2.48 5.39 8.51
CA ILE A 113 3.49 4.64 9.27
C ILE A 113 2.85 3.40 9.93
N THR A 114 1.58 3.49 10.33
CA THR A 114 0.84 2.38 10.95
C THR A 114 0.69 1.16 10.06
N THR A 115 0.51 1.36 8.75
CA THR A 115 0.37 0.28 7.76
C THR A 115 1.67 0.02 7.01
N ASN A 116 2.78 0.61 7.45
CA ASN A 116 4.06 0.35 6.83
C ASN A 116 4.46 -1.11 7.11
N CYS A 117 4.58 -1.87 6.03
CA CYS A 117 4.89 -3.30 6.11
C CYS A 117 6.25 -3.58 6.78
N ILE A 118 7.19 -2.64 6.74
CA ILE A 118 8.50 -2.77 7.40
C ILE A 118 8.34 -2.70 8.92
N VAL A 119 7.56 -1.74 9.43
CA VAL A 119 7.30 -1.59 10.87
C VAL A 119 6.67 -2.88 11.42
N LEU A 120 5.63 -3.37 10.74
CA LEU A 120 4.95 -4.61 11.14
C LEU A 120 5.87 -5.84 11.08
N ALA A 121 6.62 -6.01 9.98
CA ALA A 121 7.50 -7.17 9.80
C ALA A 121 8.62 -7.20 10.85
N VAL A 122 9.26 -6.06 11.08
CA VAL A 122 10.40 -5.93 11.99
C VAL A 122 9.98 -6.12 13.45
N ILE A 123 8.81 -5.60 13.85
CA ILE A 123 8.26 -5.87 15.20
C ILE A 123 7.89 -7.33 15.35
N SER A 124 7.21 -7.92 14.36
CA SER A 124 6.81 -9.34 14.40
C SER A 124 8.03 -10.27 14.45
N GLU A 125 9.11 -9.94 13.77
CA GLU A 125 10.36 -10.70 13.81
C GLU A 125 11.12 -10.46 15.13
N GLY A 126 11.10 -9.23 15.66
CA GLY A 126 11.69 -8.91 16.96
C GLY A 126 11.11 -9.71 18.13
N LEU A 127 9.85 -10.15 18.03
CA LEU A 127 9.19 -10.98 19.04
C LEU A 127 9.85 -12.35 19.26
N THR A 128 10.66 -12.84 18.32
CA THR A 128 11.36 -14.13 18.43
C THR A 128 12.71 -14.03 19.14
N TYR A 129 13.19 -12.83 19.45
CA TYR A 129 14.49 -12.57 20.06
C TYR A 129 14.37 -12.04 21.51
N GLN A 130 15.49 -11.98 22.22
CA GLN A 130 15.58 -11.28 23.50
C GLN A 130 15.51 -9.76 23.30
N PHE A 131 15.01 -9.04 24.30
CA PHE A 131 14.69 -7.61 24.19
C PHE A 131 15.79 -6.75 23.53
N TRP A 132 17.02 -6.81 24.05
CA TRP A 132 18.12 -5.97 23.57
C TRP A 132 18.62 -6.36 22.19
N ASP A 133 18.62 -7.65 21.88
CA ASP A 133 19.02 -8.14 20.56
C ASP A 133 17.96 -7.82 19.51
N ALA A 134 16.68 -7.92 19.89
CA ALA A 134 15.56 -7.48 19.09
C ALA A 134 15.65 -5.99 18.79
N GLN A 135 15.85 -5.12 19.79
CA GLN A 135 16.00 -3.68 19.56
C GLN A 135 17.17 -3.33 18.64
N LYS A 136 18.33 -3.96 18.80
CA LYS A 136 19.46 -3.78 17.89
C LYS A 136 19.10 -4.19 16.45
N LYS A 137 18.39 -5.30 16.28
CA LYS A 137 17.93 -5.77 14.96
C LYS A 137 16.92 -4.81 14.34
N ILE A 138 15.96 -4.34 15.13
CA ILE A 138 14.93 -3.38 14.72
C ILE A 138 15.57 -2.07 14.26
N LEU A 139 16.50 -1.52 15.05
CA LEU A 139 17.18 -0.27 14.71
C LEU A 139 17.98 -0.42 13.42
N LYS A 140 18.72 -1.53 13.25
CA LYS A 140 19.47 -1.82 12.03
C LYS A 140 18.55 -1.90 10.80
N ALA A 141 17.42 -2.57 10.91
CA ALA A 141 16.43 -2.65 9.82
C ALA A 141 15.87 -1.27 9.44
N CYS A 142 15.52 -0.45 10.44
CA CYS A 142 15.01 0.91 10.22
C CYS A 142 16.08 1.85 9.63
N MET A 143 17.35 1.70 10.02
CA MET A 143 18.47 2.43 9.38
C MET A 143 18.65 1.99 7.93
N GLY A 144 18.50 0.69 7.65
CA GLY A 144 18.36 0.08 6.31
C GLY A 144 17.38 0.85 5.43
N TYR A 145 16.15 0.90 5.91
CA TYR A 145 15.06 1.61 5.27
C TYR A 145 15.37 3.12 5.08
N SER A 146 15.95 3.74 6.11
CA SER A 146 16.23 5.18 6.12
C SER A 146 17.23 5.59 5.05
N ILE A 147 18.31 4.82 4.88
CA ILE A 147 19.33 5.10 3.86
C ILE A 147 18.77 4.91 2.45
N ALA A 148 17.90 3.90 2.24
CA ALA A 148 17.25 3.70 0.96
C ALA A 148 16.31 4.88 0.60
N LEU A 149 15.54 5.37 1.56
CA LEU A 149 14.70 6.56 1.40
C LEU A 149 15.53 7.81 1.07
N ILE A 150 16.61 8.04 1.81
CA ILE A 150 17.49 9.19 1.61
C ILE A 150 18.06 9.23 0.19
N PHE A 151 18.55 8.09 -0.31
CA PHE A 151 19.11 8.06 -1.65
C PHE A 151 18.02 8.13 -2.73
N LEU A 152 16.81 7.58 -2.50
CA LEU A 152 15.70 7.76 -3.45
C LEU A 152 15.29 9.23 -3.53
N ALA A 153 15.24 9.92 -2.39
CA ALA A 153 15.03 11.36 -2.35
C ALA A 153 16.17 12.13 -3.01
N LEU A 154 17.43 11.70 -2.83
CA LEU A 154 18.59 12.28 -3.51
C LEU A 154 18.54 12.09 -5.02
N MET A 155 17.99 10.99 -5.53
CA MET A 155 17.76 10.81 -6.96
C MET A 155 16.64 11.71 -7.47
N ARG A 156 15.64 12.02 -6.64
CA ARG A 156 14.41 12.70 -7.09
C ARG A 156 14.43 14.22 -6.89
N GLU A 157 14.89 14.72 -5.76
CA GLU A 157 14.82 16.13 -5.40
C GLU A 157 15.66 17.03 -6.32
N PRO A 158 16.92 16.70 -6.66
CA PRO A 158 17.71 17.54 -7.57
C PRO A 158 17.06 17.63 -8.96
N LEU A 159 16.62 16.50 -9.52
CA LEU A 159 16.00 16.45 -10.85
C LEU A 159 14.61 17.10 -10.88
N GLY A 160 13.87 17.03 -9.76
CA GLY A 160 12.53 17.61 -9.64
C GLY A 160 12.55 19.11 -9.33
N PHE A 161 13.22 19.52 -8.26
CA PHE A 161 13.17 20.88 -7.71
C PHE A 161 14.46 21.70 -7.94
N GLY A 162 15.55 21.08 -8.40
CA GLY A 162 16.85 21.75 -8.50
C GLY A 162 17.56 21.95 -7.15
N THR A 163 17.02 21.37 -6.07
CA THR A 163 17.48 21.57 -4.69
C THR A 163 17.87 20.27 -4.01
N ILE A 164 18.69 20.38 -2.97
CA ILE A 164 18.94 19.35 -1.96
C ILE A 164 18.76 20.02 -0.60
N LEU A 165 17.79 19.56 0.21
CA LEU A 165 17.51 20.14 1.54
C LEU A 165 17.30 21.67 1.48
N ASN A 166 16.55 22.13 0.47
CA ASN A 166 16.32 23.56 0.16
C ASN A 166 17.58 24.36 -0.23
N PHE A 167 18.76 23.75 -0.35
CA PHE A 167 19.94 24.36 -0.99
C PHE A 167 19.88 24.13 -2.50
N ARG A 168 20.04 25.19 -3.30
CA ARG A 168 20.00 25.11 -4.76
C ARG A 168 21.33 24.58 -5.29
N VAL A 169 21.29 23.43 -5.97
CA VAL A 169 22.49 22.75 -6.49
C VAL A 169 22.59 22.87 -8.01
N LEU A 170 21.44 22.92 -8.69
CA LEU A 170 21.40 23.07 -10.14
C LEU A 170 21.29 24.56 -10.54
N PRO A 171 21.95 24.97 -11.64
CA PRO A 171 21.86 26.34 -12.16
C PRO A 171 20.43 26.65 -12.63
N GLU A 172 20.06 27.94 -12.59
CA GLU A 172 18.69 28.40 -12.88
C GLU A 172 18.18 28.04 -14.29
N ASN A 173 19.10 27.77 -15.21
CA ASN A 173 18.79 27.40 -16.60
C ASN A 173 18.43 25.93 -16.79
N PHE A 174 18.50 25.09 -15.76
CA PHE A 174 18.16 23.67 -15.90
C PHE A 174 16.64 23.48 -15.83
N PRO A 175 16.00 22.84 -16.84
CA PRO A 175 14.57 22.62 -16.82
C PRO A 175 14.20 21.64 -15.70
N VAL A 176 13.30 22.06 -14.81
CA VAL A 176 12.77 21.21 -13.75
C VAL A 176 11.98 20.05 -14.35
N VAL A 177 12.37 18.82 -14.03
CA VAL A 177 11.68 17.63 -14.53
C VAL A 177 10.48 17.36 -13.63
N VAL A 178 9.34 17.99 -13.95
CA VAL A 178 8.08 17.87 -13.19
C VAL A 178 7.69 16.41 -12.96
N LEU A 179 7.96 15.53 -13.93
CA LEU A 179 7.73 14.09 -13.83
C LEU A 179 8.39 13.49 -12.58
N MET A 180 9.57 13.96 -12.19
CA MET A 180 10.32 13.41 -11.06
C MET A 180 9.68 13.74 -9.70
N ILE A 181 8.96 14.86 -9.63
CA ILE A 181 8.20 15.28 -8.45
C ILE A 181 6.93 14.42 -8.29
N THR A 182 6.30 14.06 -9.40
CA THR A 182 5.07 13.25 -9.39
C THR A 182 5.32 11.78 -8.98
N PRO A 183 4.27 11.04 -8.60
CA PRO A 183 4.32 9.59 -8.35
C PRO A 183 5.08 8.76 -9.40
N VAL A 184 4.97 9.20 -10.65
CA VAL A 184 5.61 8.62 -11.82
C VAL A 184 7.13 8.57 -11.64
N GLY A 185 7.72 9.67 -11.17
CA GLY A 185 9.14 9.77 -10.85
C GLY A 185 9.59 8.78 -9.80
N GLY A 186 8.75 8.50 -8.80
CA GLY A 186 9.02 7.49 -7.78
C GLY A 186 9.20 6.10 -8.39
N PHE A 187 8.25 5.66 -9.23
CA PHE A 187 8.33 4.35 -9.88
C PHE A 187 9.57 4.22 -10.77
N PHE A 188 9.89 5.24 -11.58
CA PHE A 188 11.08 5.24 -12.43
C PHE A 188 12.37 5.26 -11.59
N ALA A 189 12.45 6.08 -10.55
CA ALA A 189 13.61 6.15 -9.67
C ALA A 189 13.86 4.80 -8.96
N LEU A 190 12.80 4.16 -8.45
CA LEU A 190 12.90 2.86 -7.79
C LEU A 190 13.28 1.75 -8.78
N ALA A 191 12.70 1.74 -9.98
CA ALA A 191 13.04 0.79 -11.02
C ALA A 191 14.51 0.94 -11.46
N LEU A 192 14.96 2.19 -11.69
CA LEU A 192 16.34 2.50 -12.07
C LEU A 192 17.32 2.13 -10.96
N TRP A 193 17.00 2.46 -9.71
CA TRP A 193 17.79 2.05 -8.55
C TRP A 193 17.97 0.53 -8.53
N ARG A 194 16.87 -0.23 -8.63
CA ARG A 194 16.92 -1.70 -8.57
C ARG A 194 17.73 -2.27 -9.74
N LEU A 195 17.60 -1.69 -10.92
CA LEU A 195 18.38 -2.05 -12.09
C LEU A 195 19.89 -1.84 -11.86
N MET A 196 20.29 -0.69 -11.29
CA MET A 196 21.70 -0.40 -11.01
C MET A 196 22.30 -1.33 -9.95
N LEU A 197 21.54 -1.70 -8.91
CA LEU A 197 22.08 -2.55 -7.85
C LEU A 197 22.07 -4.05 -8.17
N ARG A 198 21.21 -4.54 -9.08
CA ARG A 198 21.17 -5.98 -9.43
C ARG A 198 22.51 -6.57 -9.88
N PRO A 199 23.31 -5.94 -10.76
CA PRO A 199 24.62 -6.49 -11.13
C PRO A 199 25.60 -6.58 -9.93
N LEU A 200 25.46 -5.71 -8.93
CA LEU A 200 26.19 -5.81 -7.66
C LEU A 200 25.67 -6.98 -6.81
N PHE A 201 24.37 -7.24 -6.79
CA PHE A 201 23.76 -8.36 -6.05
C PHE A 201 24.10 -9.74 -6.62
N VAL A 202 24.08 -9.87 -7.95
CA VAL A 202 24.47 -11.10 -8.63
C VAL A 202 25.94 -11.42 -8.37
N LYS A 203 26.82 -10.41 -8.37
CA LYS A 203 28.24 -10.58 -8.03
C LYS A 203 28.51 -10.90 -6.56
N THR A 204 27.64 -10.46 -5.64
CA THR A 204 27.81 -10.68 -4.19
C THR A 204 27.11 -11.94 -3.66
N GLY A 205 26.34 -12.65 -4.50
CA GLY A 205 25.64 -13.88 -4.15
C GLY A 205 24.47 -13.69 -3.18
N VAL A 206 23.94 -12.46 -3.09
CA VAL A 206 22.89 -12.07 -2.12
C VAL A 206 21.48 -12.31 -2.69
N VAL A 207 21.33 -12.28 -4.01
CA VAL A 207 20.10 -12.69 -4.71
C VAL A 207 20.35 -14.07 -5.30
N LEU A 208 19.63 -15.07 -4.80
CA LEU A 208 19.58 -16.38 -5.44
C LEU A 208 19.00 -16.17 -6.84
N GLN A 209 19.69 -16.64 -7.87
CA GLN A 209 19.09 -16.75 -9.20
C GLN A 209 17.77 -17.51 -9.04
N ASP A 210 16.68 -16.91 -9.51
CA ASP A 210 15.49 -17.69 -9.83
C ASP A 210 15.92 -18.69 -10.90
N LYS A 211 16.31 -19.90 -10.48
CA LYS A 211 16.44 -21.01 -11.42
C LYS A 211 15.10 -21.11 -12.14
N PRO A 212 15.06 -21.19 -13.47
CA PRO A 212 13.82 -21.57 -14.14
C PRO A 212 13.34 -22.84 -13.45
N GLN A 213 12.12 -22.85 -12.92
CA GLN A 213 11.55 -23.96 -12.15
C GLN A 213 11.78 -25.26 -12.92
N GLN A 214 12.83 -25.99 -12.52
CA GLN A 214 13.02 -27.38 -12.87
C GLN A 214 12.11 -28.13 -11.91
N VAL A 215 11.01 -28.63 -12.46
CA VAL A 215 10.18 -29.65 -11.86
C VAL A 215 11.10 -30.83 -11.52
N ALA A 216 11.48 -30.97 -10.25
CA ALA A 216 12.15 -32.12 -9.69
C ALA A 216 11.44 -32.39 -8.35
N ALA A 217 10.42 -33.24 -8.39
CA ALA A 217 10.53 -34.66 -8.01
C ALA A 217 10.35 -34.82 -6.50
N GLU A 218 9.10 -34.68 -6.05
CA GLU A 218 8.64 -35.38 -4.85
C GLU A 218 8.32 -36.83 -5.25
N THR A 219 8.90 -37.75 -4.49
CA THR A 219 8.81 -39.20 -4.62
C THR A 219 7.38 -39.73 -4.52
N THR A 220 6.94 -40.35 -5.62
CA THR A 220 6.12 -41.58 -5.70
C THR A 220 4.94 -41.74 -4.73
N VAL A 221 3.74 -41.40 -5.20
CA VAL A 221 2.59 -42.31 -5.16
C VAL A 221 2.11 -42.48 -6.60
N GLU A 222 2.04 -43.73 -7.01
CA GLU A 222 1.73 -44.19 -8.37
C GLU A 222 0.26 -43.90 -8.70
N GLU A 223 0.02 -42.91 -9.58
CA GLU A 223 -1.23 -42.80 -10.33
C GLU A 223 -0.89 -42.75 -11.82
N THR A 224 -1.50 -43.67 -12.56
CA THR A 224 -1.42 -43.84 -14.02
C THR A 224 -1.56 -42.51 -14.78
N PRO A 225 -0.80 -42.29 -15.87
CA PRO A 225 -0.78 -41.02 -16.58
C PRO A 225 -2.13 -40.75 -17.28
N PRO A 226 -2.78 -39.59 -17.07
CA PRO A 226 -3.92 -39.21 -17.87
C PRO A 226 -3.46 -38.67 -19.23
N VAL A 227 -4.11 -39.16 -20.28
CA VAL A 227 -3.97 -38.75 -21.68
C VAL A 227 -3.99 -37.20 -21.83
N PRO A 228 -3.14 -36.59 -22.67
CA PRO A 228 -3.06 -35.14 -22.83
C PRO A 228 -4.38 -34.56 -23.34
N GLN A 229 -5.09 -33.83 -22.48
CA GLN A 229 -6.26 -33.05 -22.88
C GLN A 229 -5.80 -31.66 -23.39
N LYS A 230 -6.15 -31.34 -24.64
CA LYS A 230 -6.01 -29.99 -25.21
C LYS A 230 -6.63 -28.95 -24.26
N PRO A 231 -6.01 -27.76 -24.09
CA PRO A 231 -6.53 -26.72 -23.21
C PRO A 231 -7.92 -26.31 -23.72
N LYS A 232 -8.96 -26.59 -22.93
CA LYS A 232 -10.29 -26.06 -23.19
C LYS A 232 -10.22 -24.56 -22.91
N LEU A 233 -10.30 -23.74 -23.97
CA LEU A 233 -10.57 -22.31 -23.82
C LEU A 233 -11.75 -22.14 -22.85
N PRO A 234 -11.71 -21.19 -21.90
CA PRO A 234 -12.82 -20.95 -21.01
C PRO A 234 -14.02 -20.59 -21.88
N LYS A 235 -14.98 -21.52 -21.98
CA LYS A 235 -16.28 -21.23 -22.60
C LYS A 235 -16.96 -20.24 -21.68
N ILE A 236 -16.83 -18.95 -21.99
CA ILE A 236 -17.57 -17.90 -21.33
C ILE A 236 -19.04 -18.30 -21.42
N SER A 237 -19.64 -18.61 -20.27
CA SER A 237 -21.02 -19.06 -20.19
C SER A 237 -21.91 -17.97 -20.79
N ARG A 238 -22.79 -18.35 -21.72
CA ARG A 238 -23.78 -17.45 -22.34
C ARG A 238 -24.54 -16.67 -21.26
N LYS A 239 -24.77 -17.30 -20.10
CA LYS A 239 -25.39 -16.65 -18.93
C LYS A 239 -24.56 -15.46 -18.44
N PHE A 240 -23.24 -15.58 -18.32
CA PHE A 240 -22.37 -14.48 -17.86
C PHE A 240 -22.34 -13.29 -18.84
N ILE A 241 -22.31 -13.54 -20.15
CA ILE A 241 -22.42 -12.49 -21.17
C ILE A 241 -23.80 -11.83 -21.12
N ILE A 242 -24.86 -12.62 -20.94
CA ILE A 242 -26.23 -12.11 -20.81
C ILE A 242 -26.38 -11.29 -19.52
N THR A 243 -25.82 -11.71 -18.38
CA THR A 243 -25.90 -10.92 -17.13
C THR A 243 -25.13 -9.61 -17.26
N LEU A 244 -23.98 -9.61 -17.94
CA LEU A 244 -23.16 -8.41 -18.15
C LEU A 244 -23.80 -7.47 -19.19
N ALA A 245 -24.42 -8.01 -20.25
CA ALA A 245 -25.18 -7.24 -21.24
C ALA A 245 -26.47 -6.68 -20.64
N VAL A 246 -27.22 -7.45 -19.84
CA VAL A 246 -28.41 -6.99 -19.12
C VAL A 246 -28.02 -5.95 -18.07
N GLY A 247 -26.89 -6.11 -17.38
CA GLY A 247 -26.35 -5.11 -16.46
C GLY A 247 -25.98 -3.80 -17.18
N ALA A 248 -25.30 -3.87 -18.33
CA ALA A 248 -24.98 -2.71 -19.15
C ALA A 248 -26.25 -2.03 -19.69
N VAL A 249 -27.23 -2.80 -20.16
CA VAL A 249 -28.52 -2.28 -20.64
C VAL A 249 -29.35 -1.68 -19.51
N LEU A 250 -29.33 -2.26 -18.30
CA LEU A 250 -29.98 -1.68 -17.12
C LEU A 250 -29.31 -0.38 -16.68
N ILE A 251 -27.97 -0.29 -16.72
CA ILE A 251 -27.24 0.94 -16.42
C ILE A 251 -27.53 2.01 -17.49
N VAL A 252 -27.53 1.64 -18.77
CA VAL A 252 -27.89 2.54 -19.88
C VAL A 252 -29.36 2.97 -19.80
N SER A 253 -30.27 2.05 -19.49
CA SER A 253 -31.70 2.34 -19.28
C SER A 253 -31.92 3.22 -18.06
N LEU A 254 -31.16 3.04 -16.98
CA LEU A 254 -31.20 3.89 -15.79
C LEU A 254 -30.69 5.30 -16.13
N LEU A 255 -29.58 5.41 -16.88
CA LEU A 255 -29.00 6.67 -17.39
C LEU A 255 -29.94 7.43 -18.33
N LEU A 256 -30.70 6.72 -19.19
CA LEU A 256 -31.67 7.34 -20.11
C LEU A 256 -32.95 7.80 -19.40
N ASN A 257 -33.39 7.10 -18.34
CA ASN A 257 -34.61 7.43 -17.60
C ASN A 257 -34.39 8.39 -16.40
N LEU A 258 -33.14 8.80 -16.16
CA LEU A 258 -32.76 9.74 -15.09
C LEU A 258 -33.30 11.17 -15.28
N LYS A 259 -33.90 11.50 -16.44
CA LYS A 259 -34.62 12.76 -16.64
C LYS A 259 -35.96 12.83 -15.87
N ALA A 260 -36.47 11.71 -15.34
CA ALA A 260 -37.76 11.64 -14.63
C ALA A 260 -37.68 11.88 -13.10
N PHE A 261 -36.49 11.84 -12.49
CA PHE A 261 -36.31 12.03 -11.03
C PHE A 261 -35.43 13.25 -10.73
N SER A 262 -36.07 14.41 -10.51
CA SER A 262 -35.41 15.69 -10.22
C SER A 262 -34.45 15.69 -9.00
N PRO A 263 -34.65 14.91 -7.90
CA PRO A 263 -33.66 14.86 -6.81
C PRO A 263 -32.50 13.89 -7.09
N LEU A 264 -32.67 12.88 -7.95
CA LEU A 264 -31.63 11.90 -8.26
C LEU A 264 -30.63 12.46 -9.29
N GLN A 265 -31.11 13.29 -10.21
CA GLN A 265 -30.30 13.92 -11.25
C GLN A 265 -29.27 14.92 -10.66
N SER A 266 -29.62 15.65 -9.59
CA SER A 266 -28.71 16.60 -8.95
C SER A 266 -27.59 15.90 -8.18
N GLN A 267 -27.89 14.81 -7.46
CA GLN A 267 -26.87 14.02 -6.77
C GLN A 267 -25.95 13.30 -7.76
N LEU A 268 -26.50 12.72 -8.83
CA LEU A 268 -25.67 12.03 -9.82
C LEU A 268 -24.70 12.96 -10.56
N ARG A 269 -25.11 14.20 -10.85
CA ARG A 269 -24.22 15.22 -11.45
C ARG A 269 -23.01 15.55 -10.58
N LEU A 270 -23.13 15.43 -9.25
CA LEU A 270 -22.03 15.68 -8.32
C LEU A 270 -21.20 14.42 -8.04
N LEU A 271 -21.85 13.26 -7.92
CA LEU A 271 -21.22 11.99 -7.59
C LEU A 271 -20.44 11.39 -8.77
N PHE A 272 -20.90 11.59 -10.02
CA PHE A 272 -20.29 10.98 -11.19
C PHE A 272 -18.89 11.54 -11.52
N PRO A 273 -18.64 12.86 -11.51
CA PRO A 273 -17.28 13.39 -11.67
C PRO A 273 -16.36 12.95 -10.54
N LEU A 274 -16.87 12.87 -9.31
CA LEU A 274 -16.11 12.40 -8.15
C LEU A 274 -15.70 10.93 -8.31
N PHE A 275 -16.62 10.08 -8.78
CA PHE A 275 -16.36 8.68 -9.10
C PHE A 275 -15.28 8.54 -10.18
N LEU A 276 -15.43 9.25 -11.31
CA LEU A 276 -14.44 9.22 -12.40
C LEU A 276 -13.08 9.73 -11.94
N SER A 277 -13.07 10.78 -11.12
CA SER A 277 -11.84 11.30 -10.52
C SER A 277 -11.16 10.26 -9.64
N ALA A 278 -11.89 9.63 -8.71
CA ALA A 278 -11.35 8.57 -7.87
C ALA A 278 -10.90 7.33 -8.66
N LEU A 279 -11.55 7.02 -9.78
CA LEU A 279 -11.24 5.87 -10.63
C LEU A 279 -10.01 6.09 -11.52
N PHE A 280 -9.84 7.27 -12.12
CA PHE A 280 -8.82 7.50 -13.15
C PHE A 280 -7.76 8.53 -12.76
N PHE A 281 -8.14 9.62 -12.08
CA PHE A 281 -7.28 10.80 -11.90
C PHE A 281 -6.62 10.83 -10.51
N ASP A 282 -7.42 10.82 -9.44
CA ASP A 282 -6.95 10.80 -8.05
C ASP A 282 -6.83 9.37 -7.49
N GLY A 283 -6.64 8.39 -8.36
CA GLY A 283 -6.56 6.99 -7.96
C GLY A 283 -5.45 6.71 -6.95
N ILE A 284 -5.80 6.09 -5.81
CA ILE A 284 -4.89 5.86 -4.68
C ILE A 284 -3.59 5.12 -5.08
N VAL A 285 -3.65 4.22 -6.08
CA VAL A 285 -2.50 3.40 -6.49
C VAL A 285 -1.52 4.20 -7.34
N LEU A 286 -1.98 4.80 -8.43
CA LEU A 286 -1.09 5.49 -9.38
C LEU A 286 -0.80 6.94 -8.97
N SER A 287 -1.75 7.63 -8.35
CA SER A 287 -1.60 9.04 -7.94
C SER A 287 -1.06 9.20 -6.51
N LYS A 288 -1.42 8.30 -5.58
CA LYS A 288 -0.95 8.41 -4.18
C LYS A 288 0.12 7.38 -3.81
N LEU A 289 0.38 6.39 -4.65
CA LEU A 289 1.39 5.33 -4.46
C LEU A 289 1.08 4.36 -3.31
N LEU A 290 -0.19 4.08 -3.06
CA LEU A 290 -0.63 3.22 -1.96
C LEU A 290 -1.23 1.90 -2.44
N GLY A 291 -1.09 0.86 -1.62
CA GLY A 291 -1.62 -0.48 -1.93
C GLY A 291 -0.81 -1.25 -2.98
N ILE A 292 0.44 -0.82 -3.24
CA ILE A 292 1.34 -1.40 -4.25
C ILE A 292 1.87 -2.78 -3.82
N CYS A 293 2.17 -2.98 -2.54
CA CYS A 293 2.75 -4.24 -2.03
C CYS A 293 1.92 -5.48 -2.40
N PRO A 294 0.60 -5.56 -2.07
CA PRO A 294 -0.22 -6.69 -2.49
C PRO A 294 -0.43 -6.77 -4.00
N LEU A 295 -0.46 -5.62 -4.68
CA LEU A 295 -0.67 -5.52 -6.13
C LEU A 295 0.49 -6.14 -6.91
N LEU A 296 1.74 -5.89 -6.51
CA LEU A 296 2.93 -6.45 -7.15
C LEU A 296 3.01 -7.98 -6.99
N ASN A 297 2.63 -8.52 -5.83
CA ASN A 297 2.64 -9.96 -5.62
C ASN A 297 1.54 -10.64 -6.47
N LYS A 298 0.35 -10.08 -6.48
CA LYS A 298 -0.85 -10.73 -7.05
C LYS A 298 -0.99 -10.56 -8.55
N SER A 299 -0.35 -9.55 -9.11
CA SER A 299 -0.26 -9.37 -10.56
C SER A 299 0.55 -10.47 -11.28
N ARG A 300 1.17 -11.43 -10.58
CA ARG A 300 1.81 -12.58 -11.24
C ARG A 300 0.81 -13.52 -11.93
N GLN A 301 -0.44 -13.56 -11.47
CA GLN A 301 -1.50 -14.43 -12.00
C GLN A 301 -2.78 -13.63 -12.23
N ILE A 302 -3.30 -13.67 -13.46
CA ILE A 302 -4.51 -12.90 -13.83
C ILE A 302 -5.73 -13.35 -13.00
N ASP A 303 -5.90 -14.67 -12.80
CA ASP A 303 -7.03 -15.21 -12.03
C ASP A 303 -6.99 -14.78 -10.56
N ALA A 304 -5.79 -14.70 -9.97
CA ALA A 304 -5.60 -14.20 -8.63
C ALA A 304 -5.84 -12.68 -8.56
N ALA A 305 -5.35 -11.92 -9.55
CA ALA A 305 -5.50 -10.48 -9.63
C ALA A 305 -6.99 -10.05 -9.69
N TRP A 306 -7.79 -10.69 -10.55
CA TRP A 306 -9.23 -10.39 -10.67
C TRP A 306 -9.99 -10.70 -9.38
N LYS A 307 -9.82 -11.91 -8.83
CA LYS A 307 -10.53 -12.33 -7.61
C LYS A 307 -10.17 -11.45 -6.41
N MET A 308 -8.88 -11.15 -6.23
CA MET A 308 -8.44 -10.27 -5.16
C MET A 308 -8.94 -8.84 -5.37
N GLY A 309 -8.92 -8.32 -6.59
CA GLY A 309 -9.38 -6.95 -6.84
C GLY A 309 -10.87 -6.77 -6.57
N VAL A 310 -11.72 -7.73 -6.92
CA VAL A 310 -13.14 -7.70 -6.54
C VAL A 310 -13.32 -7.68 -5.01
N ALA A 311 -12.54 -8.48 -4.28
CA ALA A 311 -12.56 -8.46 -2.82
C ALA A 311 -12.12 -7.10 -2.26
N VAL A 312 -11.08 -6.49 -2.82
CA VAL A 312 -10.61 -5.15 -2.43
C VAL A 312 -11.69 -4.09 -2.70
N VAL A 313 -12.37 -4.11 -3.84
CA VAL A 313 -13.48 -3.19 -4.15
C VAL A 313 -14.56 -3.24 -3.07
N ILE A 314 -15.00 -4.45 -2.72
CA ILE A 314 -16.06 -4.67 -1.72
C ILE A 314 -15.59 -4.18 -0.35
N VAL A 315 -14.41 -4.61 0.10
CA VAL A 315 -13.92 -4.28 1.44
C VAL A 315 -13.63 -2.79 1.57
N VAL A 316 -12.97 -2.16 0.60
CA VAL A 316 -12.68 -0.72 0.62
C VAL A 316 -13.98 0.09 0.69
N THR A 317 -14.97 -0.24 -0.14
CA THR A 317 -16.25 0.49 -0.19
C THR A 317 -17.02 0.37 1.14
N LEU A 318 -17.19 -0.86 1.64
CA LEU A 318 -17.97 -1.11 2.85
C LEU A 318 -17.26 -0.59 4.10
N SER A 319 -15.95 -0.85 4.24
CA SER A 319 -15.20 -0.39 5.41
C SER A 319 -15.08 1.13 5.48
N THR A 320 -14.90 1.84 4.35
CA THR A 320 -14.88 3.30 4.33
C THR A 320 -16.25 3.86 4.69
N SER A 321 -17.33 3.26 4.19
CA SER A 321 -18.70 3.67 4.53
C SER A 321 -19.01 3.49 6.02
N LEU A 322 -18.58 2.37 6.61
CA LEU A 322 -18.68 2.13 8.05
C LEU A 322 -17.83 3.12 8.86
N ASN A 323 -16.59 3.38 8.43
CA ASN A 323 -15.72 4.36 9.07
C ASN A 323 -16.33 5.76 9.05
N TRP A 324 -17.01 6.15 7.97
CA TRP A 324 -17.70 7.44 7.91
C TRP A 324 -18.81 7.52 8.97
N LEU A 325 -19.60 6.45 9.15
CA LEU A 325 -20.65 6.40 10.18
C LEU A 325 -20.04 6.47 11.59
N VAL A 326 -19.00 5.67 11.86
CA VAL A 326 -18.32 5.66 13.15
C VAL A 326 -17.69 7.02 13.44
N TYR A 327 -17.03 7.64 12.46
CA TYR A 327 -16.43 8.96 12.61
C TYR A 327 -17.48 10.03 12.95
N ASN A 328 -18.48 10.18 12.08
CA ASN A 328 -19.42 11.30 12.19
C ASN A 328 -20.45 11.11 13.30
N LYS A 329 -20.86 9.87 13.61
CA LYS A 329 -21.89 9.60 14.63
C LYS A 329 -21.31 9.26 16.00
N VAL A 330 -20.18 8.57 16.07
CA VAL A 330 -19.59 8.13 17.34
C VAL A 330 -18.45 9.05 17.73
N LEU A 331 -17.42 9.19 16.89
CA LEU A 331 -16.19 9.90 17.27
C LEU A 331 -16.40 11.40 17.48
N LEU A 332 -17.16 12.07 16.60
CA LEU A 332 -17.49 13.49 16.77
C LEU A 332 -18.31 13.71 18.05
N THR A 333 -19.40 12.95 18.23
CA THR A 333 -20.26 13.05 19.42
C THR A 333 -19.50 12.83 20.72
N VAL A 334 -18.62 11.82 20.77
CA VAL A 334 -17.78 11.56 21.94
C VAL A 334 -16.74 12.66 22.14
N SER A 335 -16.13 13.15 21.06
CA SER A 335 -15.17 14.26 21.11
C SER A 335 -15.81 15.53 21.65
N ASP A 336 -17.03 15.87 21.23
CA ASP A 336 -17.77 17.03 21.71
C ASP A 336 -18.17 16.87 23.18
N TYR A 337 -18.62 15.69 23.59
CA TYR A 337 -18.93 15.38 24.99
C TYR A 337 -17.70 15.50 25.91
N VAL A 338 -16.55 14.99 25.48
CA VAL A 338 -15.30 15.08 26.27
C VAL A 338 -14.77 16.52 26.29
N ALA A 339 -14.85 17.24 25.17
CA ALA A 339 -14.44 18.65 25.09
C ALA A 339 -15.28 19.55 26.03
N ALA A 340 -16.54 19.22 26.28
CA ALA A 340 -17.37 19.93 27.25
C ALA A 340 -16.92 19.71 28.71
N ILE A 341 -16.23 18.60 29.01
CA ILE A 341 -15.84 18.21 30.36
C ILE A 341 -14.38 18.61 30.67
N SER A 342 -13.50 18.64 29.65
CA SER A 342 -12.08 18.88 29.87
C SER A 342 -11.66 20.35 29.72
N PRO A 343 -10.80 20.89 30.59
CA PRO A 343 -10.24 22.25 30.46
C PRO A 343 -9.20 22.40 29.34
N VAL A 344 -8.91 21.33 28.60
CA VAL A 344 -7.89 21.30 27.54
C VAL A 344 -8.58 21.34 26.18
N THR A 345 -8.13 22.20 25.27
CA THR A 345 -8.66 22.36 23.90
C THR A 345 -8.31 21.20 22.94
N LEU A 346 -8.00 20.02 23.47
CA LEU A 346 -7.64 18.84 22.68
C LEU A 346 -8.90 18.15 22.14
N ARG A 347 -9.10 18.23 20.82
CA ARG A 347 -10.15 17.45 20.15
C ARG A 347 -9.70 16.00 19.95
N LEU A 348 -10.41 15.07 20.58
CA LEU A 348 -10.14 13.62 20.49
C LEU A 348 -10.19 13.12 19.05
N GLU A 349 -11.00 13.76 18.20
CA GLU A 349 -11.13 13.42 16.78
C GLU A 349 -9.77 13.39 16.06
N LYS A 350 -8.85 14.31 16.39
CA LYS A 350 -7.55 14.45 15.69
C LYS A 350 -6.52 13.43 16.16
N ILE A 351 -6.72 12.84 17.33
CA ILE A 351 -5.76 11.89 17.93
C ILE A 351 -6.18 10.45 17.63
N PHE A 352 -7.47 10.14 17.76
CA PHE A 352 -7.94 8.76 17.78
C PHE A 352 -8.61 8.28 16.49
N TYR A 353 -8.82 9.14 15.48
CA TYR A 353 -9.48 8.71 14.23
C TYR A 353 -8.78 7.52 13.57
N LEU A 354 -7.45 7.51 13.55
CA LEU A 354 -6.66 6.45 12.93
C LEU A 354 -6.88 5.10 13.61
N THR A 355 -6.79 5.07 14.95
CA THR A 355 -7.03 3.86 15.74
C THR A 355 -8.47 3.38 15.57
N VAL A 356 -9.45 4.28 15.57
CA VAL A 356 -10.86 3.94 15.35
C VAL A 356 -11.09 3.35 13.96
N PHE A 357 -10.46 3.90 12.92
CA PHE A 357 -10.55 3.34 11.57
C PHE A 357 -9.94 1.94 11.48
N ILE A 358 -8.77 1.73 12.07
CA ILE A 358 -8.12 0.41 12.07
C ILE A 358 -8.98 -0.63 12.80
N VAL A 359 -9.52 -0.29 13.97
CA VAL A 359 -10.38 -1.19 14.76
C VAL A 359 -11.67 -1.51 14.00
N THR A 360 -12.30 -0.51 13.37
CA THR A 360 -13.52 -0.69 12.60
C THR A 360 -13.27 -1.55 11.35
N ILE A 361 -12.16 -1.34 10.63
CA ILE A 361 -11.77 -2.17 9.49
C ILE A 361 -11.52 -3.61 9.95
N ALA A 362 -10.74 -3.80 11.02
CA ALA A 362 -10.39 -5.12 11.51
C ALA A 362 -11.61 -5.92 11.96
N THR A 363 -12.50 -5.30 12.74
CA THR A 363 -13.77 -5.94 13.17
C THR A 363 -14.66 -6.29 11.98
N PHE A 364 -14.79 -5.39 11.00
CA PHE A 364 -15.56 -5.66 9.80
C PHE A 364 -14.99 -6.82 8.98
N VAL A 365 -13.69 -6.85 8.71
CA VAL A 365 -13.06 -7.92 7.92
C VAL A 365 -13.08 -9.25 8.67
N GLN A 366 -12.95 -9.24 10.00
CA GLN A 366 -13.12 -10.42 10.84
C GLN A 366 -14.51 -11.03 10.66
N ILE A 367 -15.56 -10.20 10.74
CA ILE A 367 -16.94 -10.61 10.52
C ILE A 367 -17.12 -11.14 9.09
N LEU A 368 -16.57 -10.46 8.09
CA LEU A 368 -16.61 -10.89 6.70
C LEU A 368 -15.93 -12.26 6.51
N GLY A 369 -14.83 -12.54 7.20
CA GLY A 369 -14.15 -13.83 7.18
C GLY A 369 -15.00 -14.96 7.76
N VAL A 370 -15.69 -14.71 8.88
CA VAL A 370 -16.65 -15.67 9.45
C VAL A 370 -17.83 -15.90 8.49
N LEU A 371 -18.34 -14.82 7.89
CA LEU A 371 -19.46 -14.88 6.94
C LEU A 371 -19.09 -15.69 5.69
N LEU A 372 -17.92 -15.44 5.09
CA LEU A 372 -17.44 -16.15 3.92
C LEU A 372 -17.20 -17.63 4.22
N ARG A 373 -16.67 -17.98 5.40
CA ARG A 373 -16.48 -19.37 5.81
C ARG A 373 -17.81 -20.13 5.92
N ARG A 374 -18.89 -19.44 6.33
CA ARG A 374 -20.22 -20.04 6.48
C ARG A 374 -21.00 -20.12 5.16
N PHE A 375 -20.94 -19.07 4.34
CA PHE A 375 -21.81 -18.94 3.16
C PHE A 375 -21.12 -19.23 1.82
N ALA A 376 -19.79 -19.16 1.75
CA ALA A 376 -19.03 -19.29 0.50
C ALA A 376 -17.66 -19.95 0.73
N MET A 377 -17.67 -21.20 1.20
CA MET A 377 -16.44 -21.93 1.58
C MET A 377 -15.44 -22.06 0.41
N ASP A 378 -15.91 -22.23 -0.82
CA ASP A 378 -15.04 -22.29 -2.01
C ASP A 378 -14.28 -20.98 -2.23
N VAL A 379 -14.93 -19.84 -1.97
CA VAL A 379 -14.30 -18.51 -2.04
C VAL A 379 -13.36 -18.34 -0.86
N TYR A 380 -13.75 -18.78 0.33
CA TYR A 380 -12.91 -18.72 1.52
C TYR A 380 -11.62 -19.55 1.39
N GLN A 381 -11.66 -20.75 0.81
CA GLN A 381 -10.45 -21.56 0.60
C GLN A 381 -9.47 -20.91 -0.39
N GLN A 382 -9.99 -20.18 -1.38
CA GLN A 382 -9.17 -19.47 -2.37
C GLN A 382 -8.68 -18.11 -1.87
N MET A 383 -9.44 -17.43 -1.01
CA MET A 383 -9.22 -16.05 -0.59
C MET A 383 -8.82 -15.90 0.88
N GLY A 384 -8.96 -16.94 1.71
CA GLY A 384 -8.90 -16.87 3.16
C GLY A 384 -7.60 -16.26 3.69
N GLN A 385 -6.47 -16.62 3.07
CA GLN A 385 -5.17 -16.01 3.38
C GLN A 385 -5.10 -14.51 3.02
N PHE A 386 -5.87 -14.05 2.04
CA PHE A 386 -5.88 -12.67 1.58
C PHE A 386 -6.79 -11.76 2.39
N LEU A 387 -7.82 -12.28 3.06
CA LEU A 387 -8.72 -11.47 3.89
C LEU A 387 -7.96 -10.68 4.95
N GLU A 388 -6.96 -11.30 5.58
CA GLU A 388 -6.13 -10.60 6.57
C GLU A 388 -5.10 -9.68 5.95
N LEU A 389 -4.60 -10.02 4.75
CA LEU A 389 -3.74 -9.08 4.04
C LEU A 389 -4.53 -7.83 3.61
N ILE A 390 -5.86 -7.93 3.49
CA ILE A 390 -6.74 -6.79 3.21
C ILE A 390 -6.83 -5.85 4.43
N THR A 391 -6.85 -6.34 5.68
CA THR A 391 -6.91 -5.44 6.87
C THR A 391 -5.68 -4.54 6.98
N VAL A 392 -4.51 -5.08 6.62
CA VAL A 392 -3.24 -4.33 6.58
C VAL A 392 -3.01 -3.60 5.26
N ASN A 393 -3.92 -3.73 4.28
CA ASN A 393 -3.70 -3.12 2.99
C ASN A 393 -3.86 -1.60 3.11
N CYS A 394 -2.78 -0.88 2.77
CA CYS A 394 -2.74 0.58 2.84
C CYS A 394 -3.90 1.23 2.08
N ILE A 395 -4.43 0.63 1.00
CA ILE A 395 -5.58 1.21 0.28
C ILE A 395 -6.85 1.27 1.13
N VAL A 396 -7.10 0.28 1.98
CA VAL A 396 -8.32 0.21 2.81
C VAL A 396 -8.30 1.32 3.85
N LEU A 397 -7.17 1.48 4.53
CA LEU A 397 -6.98 2.57 5.49
C LEU A 397 -6.98 3.93 4.79
N ALA A 398 -6.26 4.06 3.67
CA ALA A 398 -6.12 5.32 2.95
C ALA A 398 -7.40 5.85 2.34
N SER A 399 -8.27 4.97 1.84
CA SER A 399 -9.60 5.35 1.39
C SER A 399 -10.35 6.08 2.49
N SER A 400 -10.28 5.59 3.74
CA SER A 400 -10.92 6.23 4.90
C SER A 400 -10.22 7.51 5.33
N THR A 401 -8.88 7.52 5.41
CA THR A 401 -8.12 8.69 5.87
C THR A 401 -8.09 9.84 4.86
N PHE A 402 -8.27 9.59 3.56
CA PHE A 402 -8.30 10.65 2.54
C PHE A 402 -9.69 11.18 2.23
N THR A 403 -10.77 10.47 2.56
CA THR A 403 -12.14 10.93 2.24
C THR A 403 -12.86 11.53 3.43
N ILE A 404 -12.70 10.94 4.62
CA ILE A 404 -13.47 11.33 5.80
C ILE A 404 -12.97 12.66 6.40
N PRO A 405 -11.67 12.84 6.68
CA PRO A 405 -11.16 14.11 7.23
C PRO A 405 -11.33 15.30 6.28
N SER A 406 -11.47 15.03 4.97
CA SER A 406 -11.77 16.04 3.95
C SER A 406 -13.20 16.57 4.02
N GLY A 407 -14.06 16.02 4.89
CA GLY A 407 -15.43 16.48 5.09
C GLY A 407 -16.41 16.05 4.00
N LEU A 408 -16.11 14.97 3.25
CA LEU A 408 -17.03 14.45 2.24
C LEU A 408 -18.32 13.92 2.91
N SER A 409 -19.46 14.10 2.23
CA SER A 409 -20.73 13.48 2.64
C SER A 409 -20.66 11.96 2.58
N PHE A 410 -21.60 11.27 3.24
CA PHE A 410 -21.66 9.79 3.24
C PHE A 410 -21.62 9.22 1.82
N TRP A 411 -22.52 9.69 0.95
CA TRP A 411 -22.61 9.21 -0.43
C TRP A 411 -21.37 9.53 -1.25
N ALA A 412 -20.82 10.74 -1.10
CA ALA A 412 -19.58 11.14 -1.77
C ALA A 412 -18.40 10.26 -1.32
N THR A 413 -18.32 9.94 -0.03
CA THR A 413 -17.30 9.06 0.55
C THR A 413 -17.41 7.64 0.02
N THR A 414 -18.61 7.06 0.04
CA THR A 414 -18.86 5.70 -0.46
C THR A 414 -18.56 5.56 -1.94
N VAL A 415 -18.98 6.53 -2.76
CA VAL A 415 -18.73 6.51 -4.21
C VAL A 415 -17.25 6.71 -4.53
N SER A 416 -16.55 7.58 -3.79
CA SER A 416 -15.10 7.73 -3.93
C SER A 416 -14.36 6.45 -3.54
N ALA A 417 -14.75 5.81 -2.42
CA ALA A 417 -14.17 4.55 -1.98
C ALA A 417 -14.38 3.42 -2.99
N PHE A 418 -15.56 3.37 -3.61
CA PHE A 418 -15.85 2.45 -4.70
C PHE A 418 -14.95 2.72 -5.92
N GLY A 419 -14.77 3.99 -6.30
CA GLY A 419 -13.84 4.42 -7.35
C GLY A 419 -12.40 3.98 -7.06
N PHE A 420 -11.90 4.18 -5.84
CA PHE A 420 -10.56 3.76 -5.44
C PHE A 420 -10.37 2.24 -5.46
N GLY A 421 -11.37 1.49 -4.99
CA GLY A 421 -11.36 0.04 -5.08
C GLY A 421 -11.30 -0.44 -6.53
N LEU A 422 -12.10 0.16 -7.40
CA LEU A 422 -12.16 -0.19 -8.83
C LEU A 422 -10.86 0.19 -9.55
N HIS A 423 -10.25 1.32 -9.19
CA HIS A 423 -8.92 1.71 -9.65
C HIS A 423 -7.87 0.64 -9.30
N TRP A 424 -7.87 0.14 -8.06
CA TRP A 424 -6.93 -0.92 -7.66
C TRP A 424 -7.15 -2.22 -8.45
N LEU A 425 -8.41 -2.66 -8.61
CA LEU A 425 -8.76 -3.84 -9.42
C LEU A 425 -8.26 -3.69 -10.86
N MET A 426 -8.56 -2.54 -11.47
CA MET A 426 -8.16 -2.21 -12.84
C MET A 426 -6.63 -2.26 -13.00
N VAL A 427 -5.88 -1.54 -12.16
CA VAL A 427 -4.41 -1.49 -12.24
C VAL A 427 -3.80 -2.87 -12.03
N CYS A 428 -4.31 -3.64 -11.06
CA CYS A 428 -3.79 -4.99 -10.76
C CYS A 428 -4.02 -5.96 -11.93
N VAL A 429 -5.20 -5.94 -12.54
CA VAL A 429 -5.54 -6.81 -13.68
C VAL A 429 -4.74 -6.40 -14.92
N TRP A 430 -4.63 -5.10 -15.21
CA TRP A 430 -3.84 -4.61 -16.34
C TRP A 430 -2.37 -4.97 -16.20
N LEU A 431 -1.79 -4.78 -15.00
CA LEU A 431 -0.43 -5.19 -14.73
C LEU A 431 -0.26 -6.71 -14.90
N ALA A 432 -1.24 -7.52 -14.47
CA ALA A 432 -1.19 -8.97 -14.64
C ALA A 432 -1.22 -9.42 -16.09
N VAL A 433 -2.03 -8.75 -16.92
CA VAL A 433 -2.07 -8.97 -18.37
C VAL A 433 -0.73 -8.61 -19.01
N LEU A 434 -0.15 -7.45 -18.66
CA LEU A 434 1.14 -7.00 -19.19
C LEU A 434 2.29 -7.94 -18.78
N ARG A 435 2.30 -8.41 -17.53
CA ARG A 435 3.29 -9.41 -17.05
C ARG A 435 3.17 -10.75 -17.78
N ARG A 436 1.94 -11.20 -18.07
CA ARG A 436 1.69 -12.49 -18.76
C ARG A 436 2.19 -12.49 -20.21
N GLN A 437 2.11 -11.35 -20.90
CA GLN A 437 2.57 -11.26 -22.29
C GLN A 437 4.08 -11.43 -22.45
N LYS A 438 4.86 -11.49 -21.35
CA LYS A 438 6.32 -11.62 -21.36
C LYS A 438 6.99 -10.65 -22.34
N LEU A 439 6.46 -9.43 -22.44
CA LEU A 439 6.97 -8.37 -23.31
C LEU A 439 8.47 -8.10 -23.10
N PHE A 440 8.99 -8.45 -21.92
CA PHE A 440 10.40 -8.43 -21.60
C PHE A 440 10.82 -9.81 -21.09
N VAL A 441 11.79 -10.44 -21.77
CA VAL A 441 12.45 -11.65 -21.25
C VAL A 441 13.30 -11.20 -20.06
N ALA A 442 13.01 -11.71 -18.87
CA ALA A 442 13.85 -11.48 -17.68
C ALA A 442 15.27 -11.97 -17.99
N SER A 443 16.16 -11.04 -18.33
CA SER A 443 17.59 -11.33 -18.48
C SER A 443 18.23 -11.41 -17.09
N ASN A 444 19.51 -11.80 -17.02
CA ASN A 444 20.30 -11.70 -15.79
C ASN A 444 20.34 -10.29 -15.17
N SER A 445 19.84 -9.24 -15.85
CA SER A 445 19.76 -7.86 -15.36
C SER A 445 18.36 -7.34 -14.95
N TRP A 446 17.26 -7.95 -15.38
CA TRP A 446 15.89 -7.59 -14.93
C TRP A 446 15.19 -8.68 -14.09
N ASP A 447 14.74 -8.34 -12.87
CA ASP A 447 13.80 -9.15 -12.07
C ASP A 447 12.35 -8.85 -12.48
N GLU A 448 11.44 -9.82 -12.35
CA GLU A 448 10.01 -9.62 -12.67
C GLU A 448 9.38 -8.45 -11.90
N ASP A 449 9.77 -8.27 -10.63
CA ASP A 449 9.17 -7.22 -9.79
C ASP A 449 9.73 -5.83 -10.14
N SER A 450 10.98 -5.74 -10.59
CA SER A 450 11.55 -4.47 -11.11
C SER A 450 10.86 -4.06 -12.40
N LEU A 451 10.56 -5.04 -13.26
CA LEU A 451 9.79 -4.81 -14.47
C LEU A 451 8.35 -4.37 -14.13
N ALA A 452 7.72 -4.99 -13.13
CA ALA A 452 6.38 -4.61 -12.71
C ALA A 452 6.32 -3.17 -12.18
N ILE A 453 7.33 -2.74 -11.40
CA ILE A 453 7.47 -1.34 -10.94
C ILE A 453 7.65 -0.38 -12.13
N LEU A 454 8.46 -0.75 -13.13
CA LEU A 454 8.62 0.05 -14.35
C LEU A 454 7.30 0.20 -15.11
N LEU A 455 6.57 -0.90 -15.31
CA LEU A 455 5.26 -0.90 -15.97
C LEU A 455 4.25 -0.03 -15.21
N LEU A 456 4.24 -0.09 -13.87
CA LEU A 456 3.43 0.80 -13.04
C LEU A 456 3.80 2.28 -13.24
N GLY A 457 5.10 2.59 -13.39
CA GLY A 457 5.56 3.94 -13.72
C GLY A 457 5.04 4.42 -15.07
N ILE A 458 5.08 3.57 -16.09
CA ILE A 458 4.53 3.88 -17.43
C ILE A 458 3.01 4.09 -17.34
N MET A 459 2.29 3.21 -16.65
CA MET A 459 0.84 3.36 -16.43
C MET A 459 0.52 4.67 -15.70
N ALA A 460 1.25 4.98 -14.62
CA ALA A 460 1.09 6.23 -13.89
C ALA A 460 1.33 7.44 -14.81
N ALA A 461 2.36 7.42 -15.65
CA ALA A 461 2.64 8.50 -16.61
C ALA A 461 1.47 8.74 -17.57
N ILE A 462 0.86 7.66 -18.09
CA ILE A 462 -0.29 7.74 -18.98
C ILE A 462 -1.48 8.37 -18.25
N PHE A 463 -1.82 7.90 -17.05
CA PHE A 463 -2.97 8.42 -16.30
C PHE A 463 -2.77 9.85 -15.81
N THR A 464 -1.56 10.22 -15.37
CA THR A 464 -1.23 11.60 -15.03
C THR A 464 -1.33 12.50 -16.27
N GLY A 465 -0.86 12.03 -17.43
CA GLY A 465 -1.00 12.76 -18.70
C GLY A 465 -2.46 12.98 -19.10
N ILE A 466 -3.31 11.96 -19.01
CA ILE A 466 -4.74 12.08 -19.30
C ILE A 466 -5.43 13.01 -18.29
N GLY A 467 -5.04 12.98 -17.02
CA GLY A 467 -5.60 13.86 -15.98
C GLY A 467 -5.29 15.35 -16.18
N MET A 468 -4.28 15.72 -16.97
CA MET A 468 -4.03 17.11 -17.35
C MET A 468 -4.94 17.59 -18.49
N ILE A 469 -5.64 16.67 -19.17
CA ILE A 469 -6.63 17.02 -20.18
C ILE A 469 -7.91 17.40 -19.44
N ASN A 470 -8.28 18.69 -19.45
CA ASN A 470 -9.54 19.16 -18.89
C ASN A 470 -10.70 18.63 -19.75
N ILE A 471 -11.19 17.43 -19.40
CA ILE A 471 -12.33 16.78 -20.06
C ILE A 471 -13.67 17.27 -19.47
N PHE A 472 -13.64 17.92 -18.29
CA PHE A 472 -14.82 18.41 -17.57
C PHE A 472 -14.66 19.86 -17.14
#